data_AF-A0A1S2LMB4-F1
#
_entry.id   AF-A0A1S2LMB4-F1
#
_cell.length_a   1.000
_cell.length_b   1.000
_cell.length_c   1.000
_cell.angle_alpha   90.00
_cell.angle_beta   90.00
_cell.angle_gamma   90.00
#
_symmetry.space_group_name_H-M   'P 1'
#
loop_
_entity.id
_entity.type
_entity.pdbx_description
1 polymer ?
#
loop_
_entity_poly.entity_id
_entity_poly.type
_entity_poly.pdbx_seq_one_letter_code
_entity_poly.pdbx_strand_id
1 'polypeptide(L)'
;MEESNSVAVEDKNFEVSSTTNQIASHPKILEENGLHRLIGKGSNFILEKYGEPERIDLSSYGYEWWIYPKVYSTGYLQVGIENEKVVTIYGIGEDLPTAPYRLNVSYSELESIVPFTKVVSLNIMNNSYQFSLTDEELQTRPLISVDGIFIQLYFDVFTNQLSSIRYLDATALVKKRPYSVVYRGELIEPEPLTSDEWRDVEVGSALQILQITNEIRKRHNLTKLKWDDKTAIVAYNHSEDMKENDYFSHTSPNEGELKDRLKKQGILFQFAGENIAANYIDAIAAVEGWLNSEGHRVNLLHEDFTHLGVGVYERYYTQNFMTPW
;
A
#
# COMPACT_ATOMS: atom_id res chain seq x y z
N MET A 1 -13.70 10.03 59.11
CA MET A 1 -12.32 10.11 59.65
C MET A 1 -11.79 8.70 59.54
N GLU A 2 -10.86 8.32 58.67
CA GLU A 2 -9.79 8.99 57.92
C GLU A 2 -9.64 8.22 56.60
N GLU A 3 -9.65 8.93 55.47
CA GLU A 3 -8.49 9.24 54.61
C GLU A 3 -8.25 8.23 53.49
N SER A 4 -8.63 8.70 52.30
CA SER A 4 -8.21 8.26 50.98
C SER A 4 -6.70 8.47 50.80
N ASN A 5 -5.99 7.44 50.32
CA ASN A 5 -4.70 7.63 49.67
C ASN A 5 -4.79 7.15 48.22
N SER A 6 -4.93 8.12 47.33
CA SER A 6 -4.72 8.00 45.90
C SER A 6 -3.21 7.88 45.62
N VAL A 7 -2.77 6.77 45.03
CA VAL A 7 -1.43 6.67 44.46
C VAL A 7 -1.54 7.00 42.98
N ALA A 8 -0.92 8.12 42.61
CA ALA A 8 -0.75 8.55 41.23
C ALA A 8 0.11 7.52 40.47
N VAL A 9 -0.38 7.11 39.31
CA VAL A 9 0.38 6.31 38.35
C VAL A 9 1.16 7.31 37.49
N GLU A 10 2.48 7.34 37.65
CA GLU A 10 3.38 8.10 36.79
C GLU A 10 3.45 7.45 35.40
N ASP A 11 3.08 8.23 34.38
CA ASP A 11 3.31 7.93 32.97
C ASP A 11 4.81 7.80 32.69
N LYS A 12 5.26 6.57 32.48
CA LYS A 12 6.60 6.30 31.97
C LYS A 12 6.62 6.52 30.46
N ASN A 13 7.19 7.65 30.05
CA ASN A 13 7.65 7.88 28.69
C ASN A 13 8.59 6.73 28.26
N PHE A 14 8.23 6.07 27.15
CA PHE A 14 9.01 4.98 26.57
C PHE A 14 10.03 5.54 25.57
N GLU A 15 11.31 5.39 25.88
CA GLU A 15 12.41 5.62 24.94
C GLU A 15 12.69 4.34 24.14
N VAL A 16 12.64 4.45 22.81
CA VAL A 16 13.11 3.42 21.87
C VAL A 16 14.59 3.67 21.61
N SER A 17 15.47 2.74 22.00
CA SER A 17 16.89 2.84 21.70
C SER A 17 17.24 2.14 20.38
N SER A 18 17.54 2.92 19.34
CA SER A 18 18.21 2.42 18.13
C SER A 18 19.72 2.48 18.33
N THR A 19 20.39 1.34 18.48
CA THR A 19 21.86 1.29 18.40
C THR A 19 22.30 1.24 16.95
N THR A 20 22.70 2.39 16.42
CA THR A 20 23.28 2.56 15.09
C THR A 20 24.78 2.26 15.15
N ASN A 21 25.22 1.17 14.52
CA ASN A 21 26.64 1.01 14.20
C ASN A 21 27.00 2.00 13.08
N GLN A 22 28.07 2.76 13.30
CA GLN A 22 28.52 3.88 12.47
C GLN A 22 28.71 3.51 11.00
N ILE A 23 27.80 3.99 10.14
CA ILE A 23 28.03 4.24 8.71
C ILE A 23 27.40 5.60 8.40
N ALA A 24 28.24 6.54 7.96
CA ALA A 24 27.94 7.87 7.41
C ALA A 24 26.78 8.67 8.04
N SER A 25 27.13 9.76 8.73
CA SER A 25 26.22 10.86 9.04
C SER A 25 25.43 11.27 7.79
N HIS A 26 24.12 10.99 7.75
CA HIS A 26 23.23 11.41 6.68
C HIS A 26 23.12 12.95 6.69
N PRO A 27 23.58 13.68 5.66
CA PRO A 27 23.32 15.10 5.59
C PRO A 27 22.05 15.33 4.77
N LYS A 28 20.90 15.47 5.44
CA LYS A 28 19.82 16.45 5.16
C LYS A 28 18.56 16.07 5.95
N ILE A 29 18.23 16.96 6.88
CA ILE A 29 17.09 16.96 7.80
C ILE A 29 15.82 16.60 7.03
N LEU A 30 15.21 15.48 7.39
CA LEU A 30 13.81 15.17 7.09
C LEU A 30 12.96 16.42 7.37
N GLU A 31 12.31 16.98 6.34
CA GLU A 31 11.65 18.29 6.44
C GLU A 31 10.62 18.33 7.58
N GLU A 32 10.54 19.45 8.30
CA GLU A 32 9.63 19.60 9.45
C GLU A 32 8.15 19.33 9.11
N ASN A 33 7.76 19.52 7.86
CA ASN A 33 6.38 19.36 7.39
C ASN A 33 6.16 18.11 6.52
N GLY A 34 7.14 17.21 6.43
CA GLY A 34 7.04 16.01 5.60
C GLY A 34 6.04 14.99 6.14
N LEU A 35 5.47 14.15 5.26
CA LEU A 35 4.50 13.11 5.63
C LEU A 35 5.03 12.15 6.71
N HIS A 36 6.33 11.86 6.71
CA HIS A 36 6.97 11.03 7.73
C HIS A 36 6.72 11.54 9.16
N ARG A 37 6.56 12.85 9.39
CA ARG A 37 6.28 13.43 10.73
C ARG A 37 4.91 13.09 11.27
N LEU A 38 4.02 12.56 10.43
CA LEU A 38 2.70 12.11 10.86
C LEU A 38 2.75 10.75 11.53
N ILE A 39 3.78 9.91 11.25
CA ILE A 39 3.94 8.61 11.91
C ILE A 39 4.03 8.82 13.44
N GLY A 40 3.22 8.07 14.18
CA GLY A 40 3.10 8.15 15.64
C GLY A 40 2.20 9.29 16.17
N LYS A 41 1.71 10.20 15.31
CA LYS A 41 0.73 11.24 15.72
C LYS A 41 -0.63 10.62 16.01
N GLY A 42 -1.41 11.29 16.87
CA GLY A 42 -2.77 10.88 17.17
C GLY A 42 -3.74 11.12 16.01
N SER A 43 -4.79 10.31 15.90
CA SER A 43 -5.85 10.44 14.87
C SER A 43 -6.51 11.81 14.88
N ASN A 44 -6.71 12.42 16.05
CA ASN A 44 -7.24 13.78 16.18
C ASN A 44 -6.38 14.83 15.46
N PHE A 45 -5.05 14.67 15.48
CA PHE A 45 -4.15 15.56 14.73
C PHE A 45 -4.37 15.44 13.21
N ILE A 46 -4.70 14.24 12.74
CA ILE A 46 -5.00 13.98 11.33
C ILE A 46 -6.34 14.62 10.95
N LEU A 47 -7.37 14.50 11.79
CA LEU A 47 -8.66 15.16 11.59
C LEU A 47 -8.53 16.69 11.58
N GLU A 48 -7.76 17.27 12.51
CA GLU A 48 -7.51 18.71 12.53
C GLU A 48 -6.78 19.20 11.27
N LYS A 49 -5.86 18.39 10.75
CA LYS A 49 -5.03 18.75 9.59
C LYS A 49 -5.74 18.57 8.26
N TYR A 50 -6.51 17.50 8.10
CA TYR A 50 -7.06 17.09 6.80
C TYR A 50 -8.60 17.05 6.76
N GLY A 51 -9.27 17.21 7.89
CA GLY A 51 -10.71 17.00 8.03
C GLY A 51 -11.06 15.51 8.11
N GLU A 52 -12.35 15.20 7.97
CA GLU A 52 -12.84 13.82 7.93
C GLU A 52 -12.35 13.11 6.66
N PRO A 53 -11.96 11.82 6.76
CA PRO A 53 -11.60 11.04 5.58
C PRO A 53 -12.81 10.82 4.67
N GLU A 54 -12.57 10.71 3.35
CA GLU A 54 -13.64 10.39 2.39
C GLU A 54 -14.16 8.96 2.60
N ARG A 55 -13.29 8.07 3.07
CA ARG A 55 -13.58 6.67 3.36
C ARG A 55 -12.65 6.14 4.45
N ILE A 56 -13.15 5.19 5.24
CA ILE A 56 -12.37 4.40 6.18
C ILE A 56 -12.44 2.95 5.70
N ASP A 57 -11.29 2.34 5.39
CA ASP A 57 -11.19 0.96 4.92
C ASP A 57 -10.46 0.11 5.95
N LEU A 58 -11.03 -1.03 6.34
CA LEU A 58 -10.31 -1.99 7.19
C LEU A 58 -9.09 -2.55 6.45
N SER A 59 -8.01 -2.84 7.18
CA SER A 59 -6.84 -3.55 6.64
C SER A 59 -6.67 -4.93 7.27
N SER A 60 -6.00 -5.83 6.55
CA SER A 60 -5.58 -7.14 7.06
C SER A 60 -4.43 -7.11 8.08
N TYR A 61 -4.13 -5.92 8.63
CA TYR A 61 -2.98 -5.69 9.51
C TYR A 61 -3.33 -5.04 10.86
N GLY A 62 -4.63 -4.99 11.20
CA GLY A 62 -5.13 -4.50 12.48
C GLY A 62 -5.32 -2.99 12.58
N TYR A 63 -5.09 -2.26 11.48
CA TYR A 63 -5.30 -0.81 11.41
C TYR A 63 -6.34 -0.46 10.34
N GLU A 64 -6.92 0.73 10.41
CA GLU A 64 -7.86 1.24 9.41
C GLU A 64 -7.17 2.26 8.50
N TRP A 65 -7.43 2.20 7.20
CA TRP A 65 -6.99 3.20 6.25
C TRP A 65 -8.00 4.34 6.17
N TRP A 66 -7.56 5.54 6.54
CA TRP A 66 -8.28 6.77 6.31
C TRP A 66 -7.87 7.36 4.95
N ILE A 67 -8.83 7.46 4.04
CA ILE A 67 -8.59 7.77 2.62
C ILE A 67 -8.84 9.25 2.36
N TYR A 68 -7.82 9.93 1.83
CA TYR A 68 -7.79 11.36 1.53
C TYR A 68 -7.41 11.61 0.07
N PRO A 69 -8.30 11.33 -0.89
CA PRO A 69 -7.94 11.32 -2.31
C PRO A 69 -7.81 12.72 -2.94
N LYS A 70 -8.16 13.78 -2.21
CA LYS A 70 -8.29 15.16 -2.73
C LYS A 70 -7.71 16.23 -1.80
N VAL A 71 -7.01 15.85 -0.72
CA VAL A 71 -6.41 16.83 0.20
C VAL A 71 -5.23 17.57 -0.42
N TYR A 72 -4.68 17.04 -1.50
CA TYR A 72 -3.72 17.70 -2.36
C TYR A 72 -4.28 17.83 -3.78
N SER A 73 -3.75 18.77 -4.56
CA SER A 73 -4.21 19.06 -5.92
C SER A 73 -3.83 17.97 -6.91
N THR A 74 -2.62 17.42 -6.77
CA THR A 74 -2.11 16.36 -7.63
C THR A 74 -1.89 15.03 -6.92
N GLY A 75 -1.90 15.01 -5.58
CA GLY A 75 -1.66 13.85 -4.74
C GLY A 75 -2.89 13.14 -4.15
N TYR A 76 -2.76 11.81 -4.05
CA TYR A 76 -3.59 10.91 -3.27
C TYR A 76 -2.85 10.51 -1.99
N LEU A 77 -3.56 10.49 -0.87
CA LEU A 77 -3.04 10.12 0.44
C LEU A 77 -3.97 9.09 1.10
N GLN A 78 -3.41 8.06 1.71
CA GLN A 78 -4.11 7.25 2.71
C GLN A 78 -3.26 7.07 3.96
N VAL A 79 -3.88 7.17 5.14
CA VAL A 79 -3.22 7.17 6.45
C VAL A 79 -3.77 6.00 7.26
N GLY A 80 -2.91 5.09 7.70
CA GLY A 80 -3.28 3.94 8.52
C GLY A 80 -3.28 4.29 10.00
N ILE A 81 -4.42 4.12 10.66
CA ILE A 81 -4.64 4.42 12.07
C ILE A 81 -4.82 3.11 12.85
N GLU A 82 -3.97 2.88 13.86
CA GLU A 82 -4.07 1.79 14.83
C GLU A 82 -4.04 2.38 16.23
N ASN A 83 -4.98 2.00 17.10
CA ASN A 83 -5.04 2.49 18.49
C ASN A 83 -4.89 4.02 18.59
N GLU A 84 -5.68 4.73 17.78
CA GLU A 84 -5.68 6.20 17.65
C GLU A 84 -4.36 6.81 17.20
N LYS A 85 -3.40 6.03 16.67
CA LYS A 85 -2.11 6.52 16.19
C LYS A 85 -1.87 6.18 14.73
N VAL A 86 -1.16 7.06 14.04
CA VAL A 86 -0.71 6.82 12.67
C VAL A 86 0.42 5.79 12.67
N VAL A 87 0.20 4.63 12.05
CA VAL A 87 1.21 3.55 11.95
C VAL A 87 1.76 3.37 10.54
N THR A 88 1.03 3.86 9.53
CA THR A 88 1.47 3.80 8.13
C THR A 88 0.86 4.92 7.31
N ILE A 89 1.52 5.31 6.22
CA ILE A 89 1.04 6.32 5.28
C ILE A 89 1.43 5.87 3.89
N TYR A 90 0.53 5.96 2.93
CA TYR A 90 0.85 5.81 1.51
C TYR A 90 0.47 7.08 0.76
N GLY A 91 1.33 7.48 -0.18
CA GLY A 91 1.10 8.64 -1.02
C GLY A 91 1.62 8.45 -2.45
N ILE A 92 0.85 8.96 -3.41
CA ILE A 92 1.20 9.05 -4.83
C ILE A 92 0.75 10.41 -5.40
N GLY A 93 1.57 11.05 -6.22
CA GLY A 93 1.32 12.36 -6.83
C GLY A 93 2.24 13.51 -6.37
N GLU A 94 2.40 14.52 -7.21
CA GLU A 94 3.59 15.38 -7.25
C GLU A 94 3.69 16.44 -6.14
N ASP A 95 2.56 16.85 -5.56
CA ASP A 95 2.50 17.92 -4.54
C ASP A 95 2.50 17.40 -3.10
N LEU A 96 2.79 16.11 -2.91
CA LEU A 96 2.94 15.53 -1.58
C LEU A 96 4.23 16.00 -0.90
N PRO A 97 4.20 16.32 0.40
CA PRO A 97 5.40 16.73 1.15
C PRO A 97 6.25 15.51 1.51
N THR A 98 6.94 14.95 0.53
CA THR A 98 7.74 13.72 0.67
C THR A 98 9.24 13.96 0.73
N ALA A 99 9.66 15.23 0.74
CA ALA A 99 11.07 15.60 0.77
C ALA A 99 11.83 14.91 1.94
N PRO A 100 13.08 14.46 1.69
CA PRO A 100 13.86 14.63 0.46
C PRO A 100 13.47 13.69 -0.71
N TYR A 101 12.56 12.74 -0.48
CA TYR A 101 12.14 11.69 -1.44
C TYR A 101 11.04 12.19 -2.39
N ARG A 102 11.33 13.23 -3.17
CA ARG A 102 10.37 13.81 -4.11
C ARG A 102 9.99 12.79 -5.18
N LEU A 103 8.70 12.70 -5.49
CA LEU A 103 8.23 11.84 -6.58
C LEU A 103 8.76 12.34 -7.93
N ASN A 104 8.78 11.45 -8.93
CA ASN A 104 9.34 11.65 -10.28
C ASN A 104 10.86 11.83 -10.34
N VAL A 105 11.55 11.80 -9.20
CA VAL A 105 13.02 11.78 -9.16
C VAL A 105 13.52 10.39 -9.55
N SER A 106 14.65 10.35 -10.27
CA SER A 106 15.23 9.10 -10.73
C SER A 106 15.83 8.26 -9.60
N TYR A 107 15.93 6.94 -9.82
CA TYR A 107 16.54 6.03 -8.85
C TYR A 107 17.95 6.47 -8.44
N SER A 108 18.81 6.77 -9.43
CA SER A 108 20.21 7.14 -9.19
C SER A 108 20.35 8.48 -8.47
N GLU A 109 19.45 9.43 -8.73
CA GLU A 109 19.43 10.70 -8.01
C GLU A 109 19.05 10.49 -6.54
N LEU A 110 18.02 9.70 -6.24
CA LEU A 110 17.66 9.39 -4.84
C LEU A 110 18.75 8.57 -4.13
N GLU A 111 19.34 7.59 -4.79
CA GLU A 111 20.44 6.78 -4.24
C GLU A 111 21.68 7.64 -3.91
N SER A 112 21.93 8.70 -4.70
CA SER A 112 23.01 9.65 -4.42
C SER A 112 22.76 10.51 -3.18
N ILE A 113 21.49 10.70 -2.79
CA ILE A 113 21.08 11.45 -1.59
C ILE A 113 21.05 10.52 -0.37
N VAL A 114 20.47 9.33 -0.53
CA VAL A 114 20.34 8.30 0.50
C VAL A 114 20.70 6.94 -0.09
N PRO A 115 21.86 6.35 0.26
CA PRO A 115 22.25 5.04 -0.26
C PRO A 115 21.26 3.95 0.13
N PHE A 116 20.86 3.11 -0.83
CA PHE A 116 19.98 1.99 -0.57
C PHE A 116 20.77 0.75 -0.13
N THR A 117 20.26 0.05 0.88
CA THR A 117 20.88 -1.16 1.42
C THR A 117 19.98 -2.36 1.25
N LYS A 118 20.58 -3.54 1.04
CA LYS A 118 19.83 -4.81 1.00
C LYS A 118 19.41 -5.33 2.37
N VAL A 119 19.92 -4.75 3.44
CA VAL A 119 19.66 -5.20 4.80
C VAL A 119 19.17 -4.03 5.64
N VAL A 120 18.04 -4.23 6.29
CA VAL A 120 17.45 -3.29 7.25
C VAL A 120 17.12 -4.06 8.52
N SER A 121 17.69 -3.63 9.64
CA SER A 121 17.48 -4.26 10.95
C SER A 121 16.75 -3.32 11.89
N LEU A 122 15.93 -3.89 12.77
CA LEU A 122 15.20 -3.15 13.79
C LEU A 122 14.95 -4.02 15.02
N ASN A 123 14.72 -3.36 16.16
CA ASN A 123 14.39 -4.01 17.43
C ASN A 123 13.05 -3.49 17.93
N ILE A 124 12.23 -4.37 18.49
CA ILE A 124 10.99 -4.03 19.20
C ILE A 124 11.04 -4.75 20.53
N MET A 125 11.15 -4.00 21.63
CA MET A 125 11.33 -4.54 22.97
C MET A 125 12.52 -5.54 23.02
N ASN A 126 12.25 -6.83 23.26
CA ASN A 126 13.26 -7.89 23.35
C ASN A 126 13.43 -8.68 22.03
N ASN A 127 12.70 -8.29 20.98
CA ASN A 127 12.74 -8.94 19.67
C ASN A 127 13.64 -8.18 18.71
N SER A 128 14.35 -8.90 17.85
CA SER A 128 15.17 -8.33 16.77
C SER A 128 14.75 -8.89 15.43
N TYR A 129 14.63 -8.05 14.42
CA TYR A 129 14.25 -8.41 13.05
C TYR A 129 15.28 -7.88 12.06
N GLN A 130 15.59 -8.69 11.04
CA GLN A 130 16.45 -8.32 9.93
C GLN A 130 15.75 -8.64 8.62
N PHE A 131 15.40 -7.59 7.88
CA PHE A 131 14.86 -7.67 6.53
C PHE A 131 15.99 -7.76 5.52
N SER A 132 15.83 -8.65 4.55
CA SER A 132 16.76 -8.82 3.43
C SER A 132 16.01 -8.61 2.11
N LEU A 133 16.49 -7.68 1.30
CA LEU A 133 15.95 -7.34 -0.01
C LEU A 133 16.72 -8.07 -1.11
N THR A 134 16.02 -8.57 -2.12
CA THR A 134 16.63 -9.04 -3.37
C THR A 134 17.12 -7.87 -4.23
N ASP A 135 17.88 -8.16 -5.30
CA ASP A 135 18.26 -7.12 -6.27
C ASP A 135 17.06 -6.47 -6.95
N GLU A 136 16.05 -7.27 -7.29
CA GLU A 136 14.80 -6.78 -7.88
C GLU A 136 14.04 -5.88 -6.91
N GLU A 137 13.95 -6.27 -5.63
CA GLU A 137 13.29 -5.47 -4.59
C GLU A 137 14.06 -4.19 -4.29
N LEU A 138 15.39 -4.22 -4.34
CA LEU A 138 16.22 -3.03 -4.16
C LEU A 138 15.99 -2.03 -5.31
N GLN A 139 15.78 -2.49 -6.54
CA GLN A 139 15.52 -1.64 -7.71
C GLN A 139 14.07 -1.13 -7.78
N THR A 140 13.10 -1.97 -7.44
CA THR A 140 11.67 -1.65 -7.56
C THR A 140 11.11 -0.97 -6.32
N ARG A 141 11.60 -1.33 -5.13
CA ARG A 141 11.01 -0.93 -3.85
C ARG A 141 12.02 -0.92 -2.70
N PRO A 142 13.11 -0.13 -2.74
CA PRO A 142 14.08 -0.08 -1.63
C PRO A 142 13.43 0.38 -0.32
N LEU A 143 14.00 -0.08 0.79
CA LEU A 143 13.55 0.25 2.15
C LEU A 143 14.63 1.07 2.85
N ILE A 144 14.25 2.23 3.37
CA ILE A 144 15.12 3.12 4.14
C ILE A 144 14.65 3.12 5.59
N SER A 145 15.58 3.20 6.55
CA SER A 145 15.30 3.42 7.96
C SER A 145 15.87 4.76 8.41
N VAL A 146 15.02 5.65 8.92
CA VAL A 146 15.42 6.96 9.46
C VAL A 146 14.59 7.27 10.69
N ASP A 147 15.24 7.56 11.83
CA ASP A 147 14.60 7.95 13.10
C ASP A 147 13.47 7.01 13.55
N GLY A 148 13.63 5.70 13.33
CA GLY A 148 12.63 4.68 13.68
C GLY A 148 11.44 4.57 12.73
N ILE A 149 11.44 5.34 11.64
CA ILE A 149 10.47 5.27 10.55
C ILE A 149 11.09 4.51 9.38
N PHE A 150 10.28 3.64 8.78
CA PHE A 150 10.66 2.84 7.63
C PHE A 150 9.96 3.36 6.39
N ILE A 151 10.73 3.61 5.33
CA ILE A 151 10.27 4.29 4.12
C ILE A 151 10.49 3.35 2.94
N GLN A 152 9.40 2.85 2.40
CA GLN A 152 9.40 2.04 1.18
C GLN A 152 9.14 2.97 -0.01
N LEU A 153 10.10 3.03 -0.93
CA LEU A 153 10.08 3.88 -2.11
C LEU A 153 9.69 3.05 -3.33
N TYR A 154 8.52 3.22 -3.93
CA TYR A 154 8.13 2.43 -5.10
C TYR A 154 8.56 3.11 -6.39
N PHE A 155 9.41 2.45 -7.16
CA PHE A 155 9.87 2.92 -8.46
C PHE A 155 9.04 2.29 -9.59
N ASP A 156 8.74 3.11 -10.58
CA ASP A 156 8.37 2.64 -11.91
C ASP A 156 9.67 2.36 -12.68
N VAL A 157 9.99 1.08 -12.89
CA VAL A 157 11.26 0.67 -13.50
C VAL A 157 11.35 0.99 -14.99
N PHE A 158 10.21 1.18 -15.67
CA PHE A 158 10.17 1.52 -17.09
C PHE A 158 10.51 3.00 -17.32
N THR A 159 10.08 3.87 -16.41
CA THR A 159 10.40 5.30 -16.44
C THR A 159 11.65 5.66 -15.63
N ASN A 160 12.12 4.73 -14.80
CA ASN A 160 13.21 4.90 -13.83
C ASN A 160 12.95 6.07 -12.87
N GLN A 161 11.73 6.18 -12.36
CA GLN A 161 11.29 7.28 -11.49
C GLN A 161 10.54 6.78 -10.25
N LEU A 162 10.68 7.52 -9.15
CA LEU A 162 9.88 7.28 -7.95
C LEU A 162 8.39 7.54 -8.25
N SER A 163 7.59 6.48 -8.21
CA SER A 163 6.16 6.48 -8.49
C SER A 163 5.35 6.89 -7.26
N SER A 164 5.61 6.24 -6.13
CA SER A 164 4.87 6.42 -4.89
C SER A 164 5.75 6.11 -3.67
N ILE A 165 5.24 6.40 -2.49
CA ILE A 165 5.97 6.25 -1.24
C ILE A 165 5.06 5.70 -0.14
N ARG A 166 5.63 4.84 0.70
CA ARG A 166 4.99 4.34 1.92
C ARG A 166 5.88 4.55 3.13
N TYR A 167 5.32 5.12 4.19
CA TYR A 167 5.95 5.24 5.50
C TYR A 167 5.31 4.23 6.44
N LEU A 168 6.12 3.60 7.29
CA LEU A 168 5.72 2.57 8.24
C LEU A 168 6.42 2.83 9.56
N ASP A 169 5.72 2.60 10.67
CA ASP A 169 6.41 2.36 11.93
C ASP A 169 7.00 0.94 11.98
N ALA A 170 7.77 0.66 13.05
CA ALA A 170 8.41 -0.63 13.26
C ALA A 170 7.41 -1.81 13.28
N THR A 171 6.28 -1.65 13.98
CA THR A 171 5.29 -2.70 14.18
C THR A 171 4.55 -3.00 12.88
N ALA A 172 4.14 -1.98 12.14
CA ALA A 172 3.48 -2.10 10.85
C ALA A 172 4.40 -2.77 9.81
N LEU A 173 5.71 -2.45 9.81
CA LEU A 173 6.68 -3.14 8.95
C LEU A 173 6.77 -4.63 9.29
N VAL A 174 6.87 -4.99 10.58
CA VAL A 174 6.97 -6.39 11.04
C VAL A 174 5.69 -7.17 10.76
N LYS A 175 4.50 -6.61 10.97
CA LYS A 175 3.23 -7.28 10.63
C LYS A 175 3.11 -7.52 9.12
N LYS A 176 3.50 -6.53 8.30
CA LYS A 176 3.37 -6.61 6.83
C LYS A 176 4.35 -7.56 6.17
N ARG A 177 5.60 -7.59 6.65
CA ARG A 177 6.69 -8.38 6.05
C ARG A 177 6.81 -8.20 4.53
N PRO A 178 7.03 -6.96 4.05
CA PRO A 178 7.19 -6.72 2.62
C PRO A 178 8.41 -7.41 2.01
N TYR A 179 9.34 -7.91 2.82
CA TYR A 179 10.58 -8.57 2.38
C TYR A 179 10.84 -9.81 3.25
N SER A 180 11.79 -10.63 2.83
CA SER A 180 12.28 -11.75 3.64
C SER A 180 12.80 -11.26 4.98
N VAL A 181 12.39 -11.91 6.07
CA VAL A 181 12.73 -11.51 7.44
C VAL A 181 13.30 -12.69 8.22
N VAL A 182 14.42 -12.45 8.89
CA VAL A 182 14.95 -13.32 9.96
C VAL A 182 14.74 -12.62 11.28
N TYR A 183 14.32 -13.35 12.31
CA TYR A 183 14.04 -12.76 13.62
C TYR A 183 14.56 -13.61 14.77
N ARG A 184 14.72 -12.96 15.92
CA ARG A 184 14.98 -13.58 17.22
C ARG A 184 13.96 -13.05 18.21
N GLY A 185 13.32 -13.96 18.94
CA GLY A 185 12.20 -13.65 19.83
C GLY A 185 10.88 -14.04 19.18
N GLU A 186 9.85 -13.21 19.39
CA GLU A 186 8.50 -13.43 18.85
C GLU A 186 8.30 -12.68 17.53
N LEU A 187 7.53 -13.27 16.62
CA LEU A 187 7.08 -12.60 15.41
C LEU A 187 5.73 -11.93 15.69
N ILE A 188 5.69 -10.60 15.57
CA ILE A 188 4.44 -9.85 15.75
C ILE A 188 3.56 -10.08 14.51
N GLU A 189 2.41 -10.69 14.74
CA GLU A 189 1.42 -10.99 13.72
C GLU A 189 0.20 -10.07 13.90
N PRO A 190 -0.52 -9.72 12.82
CA PRO A 190 -1.85 -9.14 12.97
C PRO A 190 -2.83 -10.17 13.54
N GLU A 191 -3.86 -9.69 14.24
CA GLU A 191 -4.96 -10.55 14.68
C GLU A 191 -5.67 -11.17 13.47
N PRO A 192 -6.12 -12.44 13.57
CA PRO A 192 -6.85 -13.08 12.50
C PRO A 192 -8.22 -12.41 12.30
N LEU A 193 -8.58 -12.16 11.04
CA LEU A 193 -9.86 -11.58 10.68
C LEU A 193 -10.95 -12.66 10.59
N THR A 194 -12.16 -12.28 10.98
CA THR A 194 -13.40 -12.99 10.67
C THR A 194 -13.75 -12.88 9.18
N SER A 195 -14.69 -13.71 8.71
CA SER A 195 -15.16 -13.65 7.32
C SER A 195 -15.82 -12.31 6.96
N ASP A 196 -16.53 -11.69 7.90
CA ASP A 196 -17.16 -10.38 7.67
C ASP A 196 -16.10 -9.28 7.57
N GLU A 197 -15.08 -9.30 8.43
CA GLU A 197 -13.95 -8.37 8.36
C GLU A 197 -13.14 -8.55 7.06
N TRP A 198 -12.95 -9.78 6.60
CA TRP A 198 -12.32 -10.02 5.30
C TRP A 198 -13.09 -9.37 4.15
N ARG A 199 -14.42 -9.47 4.18
CA ARG A 199 -15.27 -8.81 3.18
C ARG A 199 -15.10 -7.29 3.18
N ASP A 200 -14.97 -6.68 4.35
CA ASP A 200 -14.71 -5.24 4.48
C ASP A 200 -13.31 -4.87 3.94
N VAL A 201 -12.29 -5.69 4.23
CA VAL A 201 -10.94 -5.53 3.68
C VAL A 201 -10.92 -5.65 2.16
N GLU A 202 -11.66 -6.60 1.60
CA GLU A 202 -11.76 -6.85 0.16
C GLU A 202 -12.40 -5.67 -0.58
N VAL A 203 -13.52 -5.15 -0.07
CA VAL A 203 -14.21 -3.97 -0.61
C VAL A 203 -13.29 -2.75 -0.55
N GLY A 204 -12.66 -2.48 0.59
CA GLY A 204 -11.70 -1.39 0.74
C GLY A 204 -10.52 -1.52 -0.23
N SER A 205 -9.96 -2.72 -0.36
CA SER A 205 -8.84 -3.02 -1.27
C SER A 205 -9.22 -2.78 -2.73
N ALA A 206 -10.41 -3.19 -3.17
CA ALA A 206 -10.87 -2.97 -4.53
C ALA A 206 -10.99 -1.48 -4.88
N LEU A 207 -11.51 -0.67 -3.95
CA LEU A 207 -11.63 0.79 -4.11
C LEU A 207 -10.27 1.48 -4.09
N GLN A 208 -9.34 1.04 -3.24
CA GLN A 208 -7.96 1.54 -3.24
C GLN A 208 -7.27 1.24 -4.58
N ILE A 209 -7.41 0.03 -5.12
CA ILE A 209 -6.84 -0.34 -6.43
C ILE A 209 -7.35 0.60 -7.54
N LEU A 210 -8.66 0.89 -7.59
CA LEU A 210 -9.22 1.83 -8.55
C LEU A 210 -8.59 3.22 -8.42
N GLN A 211 -8.50 3.74 -7.18
CA GLN A 211 -7.96 5.07 -6.91
C GLN A 211 -6.49 5.18 -7.29
N ILE A 212 -5.66 4.22 -6.88
CA ILE A 212 -4.22 4.20 -7.18
C ILE A 212 -3.99 4.03 -8.68
N THR A 213 -4.75 3.15 -9.34
CA THR A 213 -4.70 2.99 -10.81
C THR A 213 -5.00 4.30 -11.52
N ASN A 214 -5.99 5.05 -11.05
CA ASN A 214 -6.35 6.34 -11.63
C ASN A 214 -5.30 7.43 -11.39
N GLU A 215 -4.57 7.39 -10.27
CA GLU A 215 -3.44 8.30 -10.05
C GLU A 215 -2.22 7.94 -10.90
N ILE A 216 -1.94 6.65 -11.11
CA ILE A 216 -0.96 6.20 -12.10
C ILE A 216 -1.34 6.70 -13.50
N ARG A 217 -2.59 6.49 -13.93
CA ARG A 217 -3.09 6.96 -15.23
C ARG A 217 -2.96 8.48 -15.38
N LYS A 218 -3.32 9.24 -14.34
CA LYS A 218 -3.15 10.71 -14.31
C LYS A 218 -1.69 11.12 -14.50
N ARG A 219 -0.74 10.44 -13.86
CA ARG A 219 0.71 10.68 -14.02
C ARG A 219 1.19 10.42 -15.46
N HIS A 220 0.52 9.54 -16.18
CA HIS A 220 0.74 9.27 -17.60
C HIS A 220 -0.14 10.12 -18.54
N ASN A 221 -0.80 11.17 -18.03
CA ASN A 221 -1.73 12.03 -18.78
C ASN A 221 -2.91 11.28 -19.42
N LEU A 222 -3.34 10.18 -18.79
CA LEU A 222 -4.47 9.37 -19.24
C LEU A 222 -5.76 9.70 -18.49
N THR A 223 -6.89 9.49 -19.16
CA THR A 223 -8.22 9.65 -18.56
C THR A 223 -8.45 8.64 -17.45
N LYS A 224 -9.07 9.08 -16.35
CA LYS A 224 -9.46 8.21 -15.23
C LYS A 224 -10.52 7.20 -15.68
N LEU A 225 -10.34 5.96 -15.26
CA LEU A 225 -11.30 4.87 -15.43
C LEU A 225 -12.46 5.06 -14.46
N LYS A 226 -13.68 4.81 -14.97
CA LYS A 226 -14.90 4.81 -14.18
C LYS A 226 -15.12 3.43 -13.57
N TRP A 227 -15.57 3.40 -12.32
CA TRP A 227 -15.98 2.15 -11.70
C TRP A 227 -17.18 1.55 -12.45
N ASP A 228 -17.17 0.23 -12.66
CA ASP A 228 -18.32 -0.52 -13.17
C ASP A 228 -18.65 -1.70 -12.25
N ASP A 229 -19.84 -1.66 -11.64
CA ASP A 229 -20.26 -2.63 -10.62
C ASP A 229 -20.37 -4.06 -11.16
N LYS A 230 -20.92 -4.22 -12.38
CA LYS A 230 -21.09 -5.56 -12.96
C LYS A 230 -19.74 -6.20 -13.27
N THR A 231 -18.80 -5.41 -13.79
CA THR A 231 -17.44 -5.84 -14.09
C THR A 231 -16.67 -6.15 -12.81
N ALA A 232 -16.91 -5.39 -11.73
CA ALA A 232 -16.34 -5.66 -10.41
C ALA A 232 -16.84 -6.99 -9.82
N ILE A 233 -18.12 -7.32 -9.99
CA ILE A 233 -18.67 -8.64 -9.61
C ILE A 233 -17.97 -9.76 -10.39
N VAL A 234 -17.74 -9.59 -11.69
CA VAL A 234 -16.99 -10.57 -12.50
C VAL A 234 -15.56 -10.75 -11.99
N ALA A 235 -14.89 -9.64 -11.67
CA ALA A 235 -13.53 -9.66 -11.13
C ALA A 235 -13.47 -10.35 -9.75
N TYR A 236 -14.45 -10.07 -8.87
CA TYR A 236 -14.51 -10.67 -7.52
C TYR A 236 -14.68 -12.19 -7.63
N ASN A 237 -15.64 -12.63 -8.44
CA ASN A 237 -15.88 -14.06 -8.64
C ASN A 237 -14.65 -14.78 -9.23
N HIS A 238 -13.85 -14.11 -10.06
CA HIS A 238 -12.63 -14.70 -10.60
C HIS A 238 -11.51 -14.79 -9.56
N SER A 239 -11.38 -13.79 -8.68
CA SER A 239 -10.48 -13.86 -7.52
C SER A 239 -10.87 -14.99 -6.56
N GLU A 240 -12.16 -15.14 -6.27
CA GLU A 240 -12.72 -16.23 -5.47
C GLU A 240 -12.47 -17.59 -6.14
N ASP A 241 -12.77 -17.72 -7.44
CA ASP A 241 -12.55 -18.96 -8.21
C ASP A 241 -11.08 -19.41 -8.19
N MET A 242 -10.14 -18.48 -8.42
CA MET A 242 -8.70 -18.76 -8.34
C MET A 242 -8.27 -19.25 -6.96
N LYS A 243 -8.82 -18.66 -5.90
CA LYS A 243 -8.51 -19.04 -4.52
C LYS A 243 -9.11 -20.40 -4.14
N GLU A 244 -10.40 -20.61 -4.42
CA GLU A 244 -11.14 -21.81 -3.99
C GLU A 244 -10.79 -23.05 -4.82
N ASN A 245 -10.33 -22.87 -6.06
CA ASN A 245 -9.96 -23.97 -6.96
C ASN A 245 -8.44 -24.10 -7.17
N ASP A 246 -7.62 -23.48 -6.32
CA ASP A 246 -6.15 -23.61 -6.29
C ASP A 246 -5.45 -23.42 -7.64
N TYR A 247 -5.84 -22.38 -8.38
CA TYR A 247 -5.19 -22.04 -9.66
C TYR A 247 -4.91 -20.54 -9.80
N PHE A 248 -4.03 -20.18 -10.74
CA PHE A 248 -3.75 -18.78 -11.05
C PHE A 248 -3.63 -18.62 -12.57
N SER A 249 -4.69 -18.14 -13.21
CA SER A 249 -4.82 -18.05 -14.67
C SER A 249 -5.90 -17.06 -15.09
N HIS A 250 -5.74 -16.45 -16.26
CA HIS A 250 -6.79 -15.67 -16.92
C HIS A 250 -7.99 -16.52 -17.38
N THR A 251 -7.78 -17.83 -17.55
CA THR A 251 -8.82 -18.77 -17.97
C THR A 251 -9.24 -19.60 -16.77
N SER A 252 -10.50 -19.46 -16.37
CA SER A 252 -11.12 -20.33 -15.37
C SER A 252 -11.42 -21.70 -16.00
N PRO A 253 -11.12 -22.81 -15.30
CA PRO A 253 -11.54 -24.14 -15.72
C PRO A 253 -13.06 -24.31 -15.85
N ASN A 254 -13.84 -23.53 -15.09
CA ASN A 254 -15.30 -23.64 -14.99
C ASN A 254 -16.04 -22.51 -15.72
N GLU A 255 -15.47 -21.30 -15.69
CA GLU A 255 -16.12 -20.07 -16.15
C GLU A 255 -15.53 -19.53 -17.47
N GLY A 256 -14.45 -20.14 -17.99
CA GLY A 256 -13.83 -19.79 -19.26
C GLY A 256 -12.94 -18.55 -19.20
N GLU A 257 -12.76 -17.89 -20.35
CA GLU A 257 -11.95 -16.67 -20.48
C GLU A 257 -12.71 -15.43 -20.00
N LEU A 258 -12.03 -14.29 -19.83
CA LEU A 258 -12.66 -13.02 -19.42
C LEU A 258 -13.94 -12.71 -20.22
N LYS A 259 -13.91 -12.88 -21.54
CA LYS A 259 -15.05 -12.62 -22.42
C LYS A 259 -16.28 -13.47 -22.06
N ASP A 260 -16.05 -14.71 -21.65
CA ASP A 260 -17.11 -15.65 -21.28
C ASP A 260 -17.71 -15.26 -19.93
N ARG A 261 -16.84 -14.90 -18.97
CA ARG A 261 -17.25 -14.39 -17.65
C ARG A 261 -18.06 -13.09 -17.75
N LEU A 262 -17.61 -12.12 -18.56
CA LEU A 262 -18.34 -10.87 -18.82
C LEU A 262 -19.69 -11.13 -19.51
N LYS A 263 -19.71 -12.00 -20.52
CA LYS A 263 -20.93 -12.36 -21.26
C LYS A 263 -21.95 -13.06 -20.37
N LYS A 264 -21.52 -13.92 -19.45
CA LYS A 264 -22.40 -14.60 -18.47
C LYS A 264 -23.14 -13.61 -17.57
N GLN A 265 -22.53 -12.46 -17.26
CA GLN A 265 -23.15 -11.35 -16.53
C GLN A 265 -23.92 -10.35 -17.42
N GLY A 266 -24.06 -10.64 -18.72
CA GLY A 266 -24.77 -9.78 -19.67
C GLY A 266 -24.07 -8.44 -19.92
N ILE A 267 -22.75 -8.37 -19.76
CA ILE A 267 -21.95 -7.16 -20.02
C ILE A 267 -21.57 -7.13 -21.50
N LEU A 268 -21.94 -6.04 -22.19
CA LEU A 268 -21.57 -5.78 -23.58
C LEU A 268 -20.37 -4.83 -23.62
N PHE A 269 -19.28 -5.25 -24.25
CA PHE A 269 -18.05 -4.48 -24.37
C PHE A 269 -17.44 -4.58 -25.78
N GLN A 270 -16.83 -3.50 -26.25
CA GLN A 270 -16.08 -3.45 -27.52
C GLN A 270 -14.72 -4.13 -27.37
N PHE A 271 -14.03 -3.85 -26.27
CA PHE A 271 -12.75 -4.42 -25.90
C PHE A 271 -12.63 -4.52 -24.37
N ALA A 272 -11.91 -5.53 -23.88
CA ALA A 272 -11.70 -5.78 -22.46
C ALA A 272 -10.30 -6.38 -22.21
N GLY A 273 -9.75 -6.13 -21.03
CA GLY A 273 -8.46 -6.66 -20.58
C GLY A 273 -8.48 -7.02 -19.10
N GLU A 274 -7.55 -7.87 -18.66
CA GLU A 274 -7.49 -8.34 -17.28
C GLU A 274 -6.06 -8.27 -16.74
N ASN A 275 -5.92 -7.79 -15.50
CA ASN A 275 -4.75 -8.05 -14.68
C ASN A 275 -5.16 -8.92 -13.48
N ILE A 276 -4.34 -9.92 -13.15
CA ILE A 276 -4.51 -10.75 -11.96
C ILE A 276 -3.24 -10.70 -11.10
N ALA A 277 -3.39 -10.79 -9.78
CA ALA A 277 -2.31 -10.87 -8.81
C ALA A 277 -2.72 -11.76 -7.64
N ALA A 278 -1.76 -12.45 -7.04
CA ALA A 278 -2.00 -13.29 -5.87
C ALA A 278 -0.87 -13.10 -4.84
N ASN A 279 -1.19 -13.25 -3.57
CA ASN A 279 -0.26 -13.25 -2.43
C ASN A 279 0.53 -11.96 -2.20
N TYR A 280 0.15 -10.85 -2.84
CA TYR A 280 0.64 -9.53 -2.47
C TYR A 280 0.14 -9.13 -1.08
N ILE A 281 0.96 -8.38 -0.35
CA ILE A 281 0.68 -7.96 1.03
C ILE A 281 -0.56 -7.06 1.12
N ASP A 282 -0.84 -6.23 0.11
CA ASP A 282 -2.02 -5.39 0.06
C ASP A 282 -2.31 -4.88 -1.37
N ALA A 283 -3.44 -4.19 -1.52
CA ALA A 283 -3.88 -3.51 -2.74
C ALA A 283 -2.77 -2.66 -3.39
N ILE A 284 -2.11 -1.81 -2.60
CA ILE A 284 -1.01 -0.96 -3.08
C ILE A 284 0.11 -1.81 -3.69
N ALA A 285 0.56 -2.84 -2.99
CA ALA A 285 1.64 -3.70 -3.48
C ALA A 285 1.24 -4.43 -4.78
N ALA A 286 -0.03 -4.86 -4.91
CA ALA A 286 -0.52 -5.46 -6.15
C ALA A 286 -0.49 -4.46 -7.32
N VAL A 287 -0.92 -3.22 -7.13
CA VAL A 287 -0.87 -2.19 -8.19
C VAL A 287 0.55 -1.85 -8.60
N GLU A 288 1.47 -1.67 -7.66
CA GLU A 288 2.89 -1.42 -7.95
C GLU A 288 3.55 -2.63 -8.64
N GLY A 289 3.11 -3.84 -8.34
CA GLY A 289 3.51 -5.07 -9.03
C GLY A 289 3.04 -5.11 -10.49
N TRP A 290 1.77 -4.77 -10.76
CA TRP A 290 1.25 -4.65 -12.12
C TRP A 290 1.94 -3.54 -12.90
N LEU A 291 2.24 -2.40 -12.27
CA LEU A 291 2.95 -1.28 -12.90
C LEU A 291 4.34 -1.67 -13.43
N ASN A 292 5.03 -2.55 -12.69
CA ASN A 292 6.38 -3.02 -12.99
C ASN A 292 6.41 -4.35 -13.79
N SER A 293 5.27 -4.79 -14.33
CA SER A 293 5.18 -5.95 -15.21
C SER A 293 4.70 -5.53 -16.59
N GLU A 294 5.50 -5.76 -17.63
CA GLU A 294 5.23 -5.24 -18.99
C GLU A 294 3.82 -5.62 -19.49
N GLY A 295 3.42 -6.88 -19.36
CA GLY A 295 2.10 -7.35 -19.79
C GLY A 295 0.94 -6.69 -19.04
N HIS A 296 1.06 -6.52 -17.73
CA HIS A 296 0.00 -5.90 -16.91
C HIS A 296 -0.04 -4.37 -17.06
N ARG A 297 1.13 -3.75 -17.27
CA ARG A 297 1.30 -2.32 -17.49
C ARG A 297 0.58 -1.86 -18.75
N VAL A 298 0.57 -2.67 -19.80
CA VAL A 298 -0.18 -2.37 -21.03
C VAL A 298 -1.65 -2.11 -20.71
N ASN A 299 -2.27 -2.91 -19.83
CA ASN A 299 -3.67 -2.69 -19.45
C ASN A 299 -3.85 -1.44 -18.59
N LEU A 300 -2.99 -1.21 -17.59
CA LEU A 300 -3.03 -0.03 -16.73
C LEU A 300 -3.00 1.28 -17.55
N LEU A 301 -2.18 1.30 -18.59
CA LEU A 301 -1.89 2.49 -19.40
C LEU A 301 -2.58 2.49 -20.77
N HIS A 302 -3.48 1.55 -21.05
CA HIS A 302 -4.19 1.54 -22.33
C HIS A 302 -5.15 2.74 -22.41
N GLU A 303 -5.05 3.54 -23.47
CA GLU A 303 -5.82 4.77 -23.63
C GLU A 303 -7.30 4.49 -23.87
N ASP A 304 -7.60 3.43 -24.63
CA ASP A 304 -8.98 3.10 -25.03
C ASP A 304 -9.84 2.57 -23.88
N PHE A 305 -9.27 2.14 -22.75
CA PHE A 305 -10.07 1.70 -21.61
C PHE A 305 -10.75 2.89 -20.91
N THR A 306 -12.03 2.71 -20.59
CA THR A 306 -12.86 3.76 -19.98
C THR A 306 -13.45 3.35 -18.64
N HIS A 307 -13.59 2.05 -18.39
CA HIS A 307 -14.15 1.50 -17.16
C HIS A 307 -13.23 0.45 -16.55
N LEU A 308 -13.35 0.28 -15.23
CA LEU A 308 -12.63 -0.71 -14.45
C LEU A 308 -13.56 -1.29 -13.40
N GLY A 309 -13.68 -2.61 -13.38
CA GLY A 309 -14.16 -3.37 -12.23
C GLY A 309 -13.00 -4.03 -11.51
N VAL A 310 -12.95 -3.90 -10.19
CA VAL A 310 -11.92 -4.57 -9.37
C VAL A 310 -12.60 -5.55 -8.42
N GLY A 311 -12.03 -6.73 -8.29
CA GLY A 311 -12.45 -7.74 -7.34
C GLY A 311 -11.28 -8.24 -6.52
N VAL A 312 -11.50 -8.39 -5.22
CA VAL A 312 -10.51 -8.93 -4.28
C VAL A 312 -11.19 -10.02 -3.48
N TYR A 313 -10.52 -11.16 -3.32
CA TYR A 313 -10.92 -12.23 -2.41
C TYR A 313 -9.68 -12.67 -1.65
N GLU A 314 -9.64 -12.41 -0.34
CA GLU A 314 -8.45 -12.46 0.50
C GLU A 314 -7.22 -11.79 -0.14
N ARG A 315 -6.27 -12.59 -0.65
CA ARG A 315 -5.02 -12.15 -1.29
C ARG A 315 -5.00 -12.39 -2.81
N TYR A 316 -6.15 -12.55 -3.44
CA TYR A 316 -6.31 -12.64 -4.88
C TYR A 316 -6.98 -11.37 -5.39
N TYR A 317 -6.35 -10.71 -6.36
CA TYR A 317 -6.74 -9.41 -6.87
C TYR A 317 -6.94 -9.50 -8.38
N THR A 318 -8.05 -8.97 -8.88
CA THR A 318 -8.38 -8.96 -10.30
C THR A 318 -8.84 -7.56 -10.72
N GLN A 319 -8.23 -7.02 -11.79
CA GLN A 319 -8.68 -5.82 -12.49
C GLN A 319 -9.24 -6.21 -13.84
N ASN A 320 -10.51 -5.91 -14.09
CA ASN A 320 -11.14 -6.08 -15.39
C ASN A 320 -11.42 -4.71 -16.01
N PHE A 321 -10.64 -4.39 -17.04
CA PHE A 321 -10.75 -3.17 -17.82
C PHE A 321 -11.73 -3.39 -18.97
N MET A 322 -12.52 -2.38 -19.31
CA MET A 322 -13.37 -2.46 -20.49
C MET A 322 -13.70 -1.11 -21.12
N THR A 323 -14.19 -1.19 -22.35
CA THR A 323 -14.94 -0.13 -23.02
C THR A 323 -16.29 -0.66 -23.47
N PRO A 324 -17.41 -0.09 -22.99
CA PRO A 324 -18.74 -0.58 -23.28
C PRO A 324 -19.13 -0.37 -24.75
N TRP A 325 -20.09 -1.16 -25.24
CA TRP A 325 -20.69 -0.98 -26.58
C TRP A 325 -21.57 0.27 -26.68
#